data_AF-A0A7V4SW51-F1
#
_entry.id   AF-A0A7V4SW51-F1
#
_cell.length_a   1.000
_cell.length_b   1.000
_cell.length_c   1.000
_cell.angle_alpha   90.00
_cell.angle_beta   90.00
_cell.angle_gamma   90.00
#
_symmetry.space_group_name_H-M   'P 1'
#
loop_
_entity.id
_entity.type
_entity.pdbx_description
1 polymer ?
#
loop_
_entity_poly.entity_id
_entity_poly.type
_entity_poly.pdbx_seq_one_letter_code
_entity_poly.pdbx_strand_id
1 'polypeptide(L)'
;MTSPQALEPRAGPGNSKPSAFATSEMSVFFPNGPHHNPSNKPAEKARKYKNQIENLLLQLEQQSASSMTCFACGRPAVVDAAKENFPLIDSAEKRRNFHPAHYHGHPVCAQCALAVQFLPISTMRTSPNGGLFWFLSSLESAIAIAPAAELVLPKLDYCISANKRLSLYGDWEVPGKPTSAVVSALVALTGRSRLLGLVEPKYPTRAFFFANDNRNPHVSVVEIPNSMFRYLAKLRLHHNRFNQFIRETLGVKQSCDLMLEERPIVKQCVVWPENADSNVVLKGGWYAHALYMKEVLRMQNRYIKTVEEVALRIANSEDSLAELKSIKIERRPMQWLHRAIAKSLLTRDELYVLVPPNDYRTASTALDYIAAAAADAIRCRAENEDWERWEEPASESDQDKHPIIQLVEETGERLFSSGYDPKKLFNGLRTARGETSIRRVWLRALEGGAIGWADFKKLVPPGDQPTVYVVRDYMIAYLCDRLRGSIGPEEIEEPEEVIASTDINIIEEEKEWPTLF
;
A
#
# COMPACT_ATOMS: atom_id res chain seq x y z
N MET A 1 -15.12 -15.11 53.68
CA MET A 1 -14.06 -14.10 53.88
C MET A 1 -12.72 -14.80 53.90
N THR A 2 -12.11 -14.96 52.74
CA THR A 2 -10.77 -15.53 52.57
C THR A 2 -9.80 -14.38 52.28
N SER A 3 -8.71 -14.32 53.04
CA SER A 3 -7.64 -13.31 52.91
C SER A 3 -7.12 -13.21 51.47
N PRO A 4 -6.83 -12.03 50.92
CA PRO A 4 -6.20 -11.91 49.61
C PRO A 4 -4.77 -12.43 49.72
N GLN A 5 -4.49 -13.58 49.10
CA GLN A 5 -3.12 -14.05 48.91
C GLN A 5 -2.37 -13.02 48.07
N ALA A 6 -1.30 -12.46 48.64
CA ALA A 6 -0.39 -11.58 47.94
C ALA A 6 0.18 -12.32 46.72
N LEU A 7 -0.08 -11.78 45.52
CA LEU A 7 0.51 -12.26 44.28
C LEU A 7 2.03 -12.08 44.34
N GLU A 8 2.77 -13.19 44.46
CA GLU A 8 4.23 -13.16 44.31
C GLU A 8 4.62 -12.77 42.87
N PRO A 9 5.65 -11.92 42.69
CA PRO A 9 6.08 -11.46 41.38
C PRO A 9 6.77 -12.60 40.62
N ARG A 10 6.15 -13.08 39.53
CA ARG A 10 6.76 -14.05 38.62
C ARG A 10 7.84 -13.40 37.76
N ALA A 11 9.06 -13.92 37.83
CA ALA A 11 10.15 -13.58 36.91
C ALA A 11 9.91 -14.22 35.54
N GLY A 12 9.96 -13.43 34.47
CA GLY A 12 9.97 -13.93 33.09
C GLY A 12 11.33 -14.52 32.71
N PRO A 13 11.44 -15.27 31.60
CA PRO A 13 12.69 -15.88 31.18
C PRO A 13 13.62 -14.81 30.59
N GLY A 14 14.67 -14.48 31.34
CA GLY A 14 15.66 -13.46 31.04
C GLY A 14 16.00 -12.66 32.29
N ASN A 15 17.28 -12.31 32.48
CA ASN A 15 17.90 -11.60 33.63
C ASN A 15 17.30 -10.20 33.95
N SER A 16 15.98 -10.06 33.96
CA SER A 16 15.29 -8.87 34.43
C SER A 16 15.06 -9.01 35.94
N LYS A 17 15.58 -8.06 36.71
CA LYS A 17 15.26 -7.92 38.14
C LYS A 17 13.73 -7.97 38.30
N PRO A 18 13.19 -8.56 39.37
CA PRO A 18 11.76 -8.53 39.63
C PRO A 18 11.29 -7.07 39.68
N SER A 19 10.67 -6.61 38.60
CA SER A 19 10.03 -5.30 38.56
C SER A 19 8.59 -5.50 38.95
N ALA A 20 8.15 -4.89 40.04
CA ALA A 20 6.72 -4.85 40.35
C ALA A 20 5.95 -4.29 39.14
N PHE A 21 4.82 -4.92 38.80
CA PHE A 21 3.91 -4.49 37.73
C PHE A 21 3.67 -2.98 37.79
N ALA A 22 3.41 -2.47 38.99
CA ALA A 22 3.22 -1.04 39.30
C ALA A 22 4.37 -0.16 38.81
N THR A 23 5.64 -0.55 38.99
CA THR A 23 6.79 0.28 38.60
C THR A 23 6.88 0.49 37.09
N SER A 24 6.55 -0.54 36.32
CA SER A 24 6.58 -0.47 34.85
C SER A 24 5.39 0.32 34.28
N GLU A 25 4.20 0.22 34.89
CA GLU A 25 3.02 0.94 34.43
C GLU A 25 3.03 2.40 34.89
N MET A 26 3.52 2.69 36.10
CA MET A 26 3.73 4.07 36.55
C MET A 26 4.72 4.83 35.67
N SER A 27 5.68 4.16 35.02
CA SER A 27 6.59 4.79 34.06
C SER A 27 5.92 5.37 32.82
N VAL A 28 4.76 4.83 32.47
CA VAL A 28 3.99 5.19 31.30
C VAL A 28 3.10 6.38 31.63
N PHE A 29 2.40 6.34 32.77
CA PHE A 29 1.51 7.43 33.17
C PHE A 29 2.26 8.62 33.78
N PHE A 30 3.29 8.32 34.58
CA PHE A 30 4.11 9.28 35.34
C PHE A 30 5.60 9.07 35.02
N PRO A 31 6.05 9.42 33.80
CA PRO A 31 7.42 9.11 33.36
C PRO A 31 8.51 9.75 34.23
N ASN A 32 8.17 10.89 34.86
CA ASN A 32 9.03 11.63 35.77
C ASN A 32 8.68 11.40 37.25
N GLY A 33 7.70 10.54 37.54
CA GLY A 33 7.25 10.26 38.90
C GLY A 33 8.34 9.60 39.76
N PRO A 34 8.23 9.63 41.10
CA PRO A 34 9.29 9.20 42.00
C PRO A 34 9.82 7.78 41.76
N HIS A 35 8.95 6.86 41.31
CA HIS A 35 9.29 5.47 41.04
C HIS A 35 10.12 5.25 39.78
N HIS A 36 9.89 6.04 38.72
CA HIS A 36 10.53 5.81 37.43
C HIS A 36 11.64 6.82 37.12
N ASN A 37 11.66 7.98 37.78
CA ASN A 37 12.67 8.99 37.55
C ASN A 37 14.09 8.39 37.73
N PRO A 38 14.94 8.40 36.67
CA PRO A 38 16.26 7.78 36.70
C PRO A 38 17.22 8.48 37.66
N SER A 39 16.95 9.74 38.04
CA SER A 39 17.74 10.51 38.99
C SER A 39 17.54 10.08 40.45
N ASN A 40 16.51 9.28 40.76
CA ASN A 40 16.25 8.78 42.12
C ASN A 40 16.98 7.45 42.37
N LYS A 41 17.73 7.36 43.48
CA LYS A 41 18.33 6.08 43.91
C LYS A 41 17.25 5.07 44.32
N PRO A 42 17.46 3.74 44.16
CA PRO A 42 16.43 2.73 44.46
C PRO A 42 15.76 2.85 45.84
N ALA A 43 16.54 3.10 46.90
CA ALA A 43 16.02 3.29 48.25
C ALA A 43 15.21 4.59 48.43
N GLU A 44 15.52 5.62 47.63
CA GLU A 44 14.83 6.91 47.67
C GLU A 44 13.50 6.88 46.93
N LYS A 45 13.37 6.04 45.90
CA LYS A 45 12.15 5.91 45.09
C LYS A 45 10.92 5.56 45.94
N ALA A 46 11.05 4.52 46.77
CA ALA A 46 9.98 4.07 47.66
C ALA A 46 9.63 5.13 48.72
N ARG A 47 10.65 5.76 49.31
CA ARG A 47 10.45 6.82 50.31
C ARG A 47 9.75 8.05 49.73
N LYS A 48 10.20 8.54 48.57
CA LYS A 48 9.62 9.71 47.92
C LYS A 48 8.16 9.47 47.53
N TYR A 49 7.84 8.28 47.02
CA TYR A 49 6.46 7.92 46.71
C TYR A 49 5.59 7.80 47.96
N LYS A 50 6.08 7.12 49.00
CA LYS A 50 5.36 7.00 50.28
C LYS A 50 5.00 8.38 50.83
N ASN A 51 5.96 9.30 50.89
CA ASN A 51 5.73 10.66 51.35
C ASN A 51 4.70 11.40 50.49
N GLN A 52 4.72 11.20 49.17
CA GLN A 52 3.73 11.80 48.26
C GLN A 52 2.31 11.31 48.58
N ILE A 53 2.13 10.00 48.79
CA ILE A 53 0.81 9.42 49.13
C ILE A 53 0.34 9.89 50.51
N GLU A 54 1.22 9.88 51.51
CA GLU A 54 0.89 10.37 52.86
C GLU A 54 0.47 11.85 52.83
N ASN A 55 1.16 12.69 52.06
CA ASN A 55 0.78 14.10 51.88
C ASN A 55 -0.62 14.25 51.24
N LEU A 56 -0.94 13.45 50.23
CA LEU A 56 -2.26 13.47 49.59
C LEU A 56 -3.37 13.00 50.56
N LEU A 57 -3.09 12.01 51.40
CA LEU A 57 -4.02 11.55 52.45
C LEU A 57 -4.27 12.63 53.51
N LEU A 58 -3.22 13.32 53.97
CA LEU A 58 -3.37 14.44 54.89
C LEU A 58 -4.19 15.58 54.27
N GLN A 59 -3.96 15.90 52.99
CA GLN A 59 -4.71 16.93 52.28
C GLN A 59 -6.18 16.55 52.01
N LEU A 60 -6.51 15.26 51.97
CA LEU A 60 -7.90 14.79 51.91
C LEU A 60 -8.67 15.11 53.19
N GLU A 61 -8.00 14.99 54.34
CA GLU A 61 -8.59 15.28 55.66
C GLU A 61 -8.76 16.79 55.90
N GLN A 62 -7.91 17.61 55.27
CA GLN A 62 -7.81 19.05 55.48
C GLN A 62 -8.57 19.90 54.45
N GLN A 63 -9.67 19.40 53.83
CA GLN A 63 -10.42 20.12 52.78
C GLN A 63 -10.83 21.54 53.23
N SER A 64 -9.94 22.50 52.94
CA SER A 64 -10.07 23.90 53.27
C SER A 64 -10.54 24.65 52.02
N ALA A 65 -11.21 25.79 52.22
CA ALA A 65 -11.64 26.67 51.14
C ALA A 65 -10.44 27.16 50.32
N SER A 66 -10.23 26.53 49.15
CA SER A 66 -9.33 27.04 48.11
C SER A 66 -10.12 27.92 47.15
N SER A 67 -9.52 29.02 46.69
CA SER A 67 -10.08 29.88 45.66
C SER A 67 -10.02 29.28 44.26
N MET A 68 -9.24 28.20 44.07
CA MET A 68 -9.15 27.48 42.80
C MET A 68 -9.97 26.19 42.84
N THR A 69 -10.58 25.88 41.70
CA THR A 69 -11.33 24.64 41.50
C THR A 69 -10.49 23.60 40.79
N CYS A 70 -10.62 22.36 41.22
CA CYS A 70 -10.04 21.18 40.58
C CYS A 70 -10.54 21.09 39.14
N PHE A 71 -9.63 21.11 38.18
CA PHE A 71 -10.01 21.06 36.76
C PHE A 71 -10.70 19.74 36.37
N ALA A 72 -10.50 18.67 37.14
CA ALA A 72 -11.05 17.34 36.85
C ALA A 72 -12.46 17.13 37.43
N CYS A 73 -12.80 17.74 38.58
CA CYS A 73 -14.07 17.46 39.28
C CYS A 73 -14.76 18.68 39.90
N GLY A 74 -14.20 19.88 39.77
CA GLY A 74 -14.78 21.14 40.26
C GLY A 74 -14.66 21.42 41.76
N ARG A 75 -14.21 20.45 42.57
CA ARG A 75 -13.99 20.64 44.04
C ARG A 75 -12.81 21.57 44.34
N PRO A 76 -12.69 22.16 45.55
CA PRO A 76 -11.53 22.98 45.91
C PRO A 76 -10.20 22.27 45.64
N ALA A 77 -9.32 22.93 44.89
CA ALA A 77 -8.00 22.42 44.54
C ALA A 77 -6.98 22.72 45.64
N VAL A 78 -6.17 21.73 46.00
CA VAL A 78 -5.15 21.84 47.06
C VAL A 78 -3.77 21.36 46.60
N VAL A 79 -3.66 20.96 45.34
CA VAL A 79 -2.43 20.46 44.71
C VAL A 79 -2.29 21.09 43.32
N ASP A 80 -1.09 21.58 43.00
CA ASP A 80 -0.72 21.88 41.62
C ASP A 80 -0.10 20.63 40.99
N ALA A 81 -0.82 20.09 40.01
CA ALA A 81 -0.46 18.84 39.37
C ALA A 81 0.24 19.06 38.01
N ALA A 82 1.25 18.24 37.74
CA ALA A 82 2.06 18.28 36.52
C ALA A 82 2.30 16.85 36.01
N LYS A 83 3.04 16.71 34.91
CA LYS A 83 3.34 15.40 34.28
C LYS A 83 3.90 14.32 35.23
N GLU A 84 4.47 14.72 36.37
CA GLU A 84 5.05 13.84 37.39
C GLU A 84 4.02 13.12 38.26
N ASN A 85 2.84 13.71 38.44
CA ASN A 85 1.81 13.25 39.37
C ASN A 85 0.40 13.25 38.78
N PHE A 86 0.22 13.69 37.53
CA PHE A 86 -1.06 13.63 36.81
C PHE A 86 -0.84 13.40 35.30
N PRO A 87 -1.52 12.42 34.67
CA PRO A 87 -1.31 12.06 33.28
C PRO A 87 -1.89 13.10 32.33
N LEU A 88 -1.40 13.14 31.09
CA LEU A 88 -1.88 14.05 30.02
C LEU A 88 -1.77 15.55 30.36
N ILE A 89 -0.98 15.89 31.39
CA ILE A 89 -0.58 17.26 31.73
C ILE A 89 0.89 17.45 31.35
N ASP A 90 1.26 18.67 30.97
CA ASP A 90 2.64 19.00 30.60
C ASP A 90 3.57 19.21 31.83
N SER A 91 4.85 19.44 31.56
CA SER A 91 5.88 19.68 32.58
C SER A 91 5.73 21.07 33.22
N ALA A 92 5.70 21.08 34.55
CA ALA A 92 5.69 22.27 35.42
C ALA A 92 6.84 23.25 35.16
N GLU A 93 7.97 22.81 34.61
CA GLU A 93 9.16 23.64 34.44
C GLU A 93 9.41 24.02 32.98
N LYS A 94 9.36 23.04 32.08
CA LYS A 94 9.76 23.24 30.68
C LYS A 94 8.67 23.86 29.81
N ARG A 95 7.40 23.80 30.23
CA ARG A 95 6.24 24.19 29.42
C ARG A 95 5.16 24.93 30.21
N ARG A 96 5.57 25.79 31.15
CA ARG A 96 4.70 26.69 31.92
C ARG A 96 3.72 27.50 31.07
N ASN A 97 4.10 27.82 29.83
CA ASN A 97 3.26 28.56 28.88
C ASN A 97 1.99 27.83 28.44
N PHE A 98 1.91 26.51 28.67
CA PHE A 98 0.75 25.69 28.32
C PHE A 98 -0.13 25.36 29.54
N HIS A 99 0.22 25.87 30.72
CA HIS A 99 -0.62 25.79 31.91
C HIS A 99 -1.53 27.01 32.02
N PRO A 100 -2.77 26.87 32.53
CA PRO A 100 -3.68 27.99 32.75
C PRO A 100 -2.98 29.11 33.52
N ALA A 101 -3.08 30.35 33.04
CA ALA A 101 -2.49 31.53 33.67
C ALA A 101 -1.00 31.41 34.05
N HIS A 102 -0.22 30.58 33.33
CA HIS A 102 1.21 30.33 33.61
C HIS A 102 1.49 29.74 35.00
N TYR A 103 0.52 29.07 35.62
CA TYR A 103 0.74 28.36 36.89
C TYR A 103 1.78 27.24 36.75
N HIS A 104 2.35 26.84 37.88
CA HIS A 104 3.34 25.75 37.99
C HIS A 104 2.74 24.34 37.80
N GLY A 105 1.48 24.25 37.35
CA GLY A 105 0.72 23.02 37.22
C GLY A 105 -0.76 23.34 36.99
N HIS A 106 -1.60 22.31 36.96
CA HIS A 106 -3.05 22.48 37.00
C HIS A 106 -3.57 22.31 38.42
N PRO A 107 -4.54 23.12 38.86
CA PRO A 107 -5.16 22.98 40.17
C PRO A 107 -5.99 21.69 40.23
N VAL A 108 -5.68 20.81 41.17
CA VAL A 108 -6.35 19.51 41.41
C VAL A 108 -6.66 19.33 42.90
N CYS A 109 -7.79 18.70 43.21
CA CYS A 109 -8.12 18.31 44.59
C CYS A 109 -7.36 17.03 45.02
N ALA A 110 -7.10 16.88 46.31
CA ALA A 110 -6.36 15.72 46.83
C ALA A 110 -7.01 14.37 46.45
N GLN A 111 -8.34 14.32 46.34
CA GLN A 111 -9.04 13.10 45.91
C GLN A 111 -8.75 12.71 44.47
N CYS A 112 -8.80 13.65 43.53
CA CYS A 112 -8.48 13.39 42.14
C CYS A 112 -7.00 13.05 41.97
N ALA A 113 -6.10 13.77 42.65
CA ALA A 113 -4.66 13.51 42.61
C ALA A 113 -4.33 12.12 43.16
N LEU A 114 -4.96 11.70 44.27
CA LEU A 114 -4.78 10.37 44.85
C LEU A 114 -5.36 9.27 43.96
N ALA A 115 -6.59 9.43 43.47
CA ALA A 115 -7.23 8.45 42.60
C ALA A 115 -6.38 8.16 41.35
N VAL A 116 -5.79 9.20 40.78
CA VAL A 116 -4.90 9.11 39.62
C VAL A 116 -3.63 8.28 39.90
N GLN A 117 -3.10 8.26 41.14
CA GLN A 117 -1.96 7.39 41.48
C GLN A 117 -2.29 5.90 41.35
N PHE A 118 -3.56 5.53 41.49
CA PHE A 118 -4.03 4.14 41.32
C PHE A 118 -4.55 3.85 39.90
N LEU A 119 -4.66 4.87 39.03
CA LEU A 119 -5.07 4.72 37.63
C LEU A 119 -4.28 3.63 36.88
N PRO A 120 -2.94 3.51 37.01
CA PRO A 120 -2.17 2.49 36.29
C PRO A 120 -2.60 1.04 36.58
N ILE A 121 -3.26 0.79 37.72
CA ILE A 121 -3.79 -0.53 38.10
C ILE A 121 -5.07 -0.86 37.31
N SER A 122 -5.79 0.17 36.86
CA SER A 122 -7.08 0.07 36.17
C SER A 122 -7.01 0.27 34.66
N THR A 123 -5.83 0.63 34.12
CA THR A 123 -5.67 0.97 32.70
C THR A 123 -4.86 -0.06 31.95
N MET A 124 -5.36 -0.45 30.78
CA MET A 124 -4.58 -1.24 29.84
C MET A 124 -3.54 -0.41 29.11
N ARG A 125 -2.34 -0.98 28.95
CA ARG A 125 -1.25 -0.36 28.22
C ARG A 125 -1.31 -0.68 26.73
N THR A 126 -1.05 0.35 25.93
CA THR A 126 -0.72 0.29 24.50
C THR A 126 0.69 0.87 24.34
N SER A 127 1.50 0.34 23.42
CA SER A 127 2.89 0.76 23.27
C SER A 127 3.35 0.57 21.83
N PRO A 128 4.17 1.48 21.27
CA PRO A 128 4.79 1.27 19.96
C PRO A 128 5.54 -0.07 19.88
N ASN A 129 6.12 -0.52 21.00
CA ASN A 129 6.89 -1.77 21.10
C ASN A 129 6.05 -2.96 21.62
N GLY A 130 4.74 -2.78 21.85
CA GLY A 130 3.86 -3.78 22.45
C GLY A 130 2.45 -3.86 21.85
N GLY A 131 2.20 -3.12 20.77
CA GLY A 131 0.91 -3.00 20.10
C GLY A 131 0.26 -1.63 20.30
N LEU A 132 -0.11 -0.98 19.19
CA LEU A 132 -0.97 0.21 19.18
C LEU A 132 -2.44 -0.22 19.41
N PHE A 133 -3.23 0.62 20.06
CA PHE A 133 -4.69 0.49 20.03
C PHE A 133 -5.22 1.06 18.72
N TRP A 134 -6.34 0.52 18.25
CA TRP A 134 -6.96 1.05 17.05
C TRP A 134 -8.45 0.88 16.96
N PHE A 135 -9.04 1.69 16.09
CA PHE A 135 -10.44 1.63 15.73
C PHE A 135 -10.64 2.24 14.33
N LEU A 136 -11.74 1.85 13.67
CA LEU A 136 -12.19 2.54 12.47
C LEU A 136 -13.07 3.73 12.86
N SER A 137 -12.85 4.84 12.18
CA SER A 137 -13.70 6.01 12.21
C SER A 137 -14.36 6.16 10.84
N SER A 138 -15.69 6.22 10.85
CA SER A 138 -16.53 6.48 9.68
C SER A 138 -17.84 7.09 10.18
N LEU A 139 -18.51 7.88 9.33
CA LEU A 139 -19.87 8.34 9.61
C LEU A 139 -20.90 7.20 9.52
N GLU A 140 -20.50 6.07 8.96
CA GLU A 140 -21.33 4.87 8.92
C GLU A 140 -21.12 4.03 10.17
N SER A 141 -22.15 3.99 11.01
CA SER A 141 -22.13 3.26 12.28
C SER A 141 -21.80 1.79 12.11
N ALA A 142 -22.26 1.14 11.03
CA ALA A 142 -21.93 -0.26 10.75
C ALA A 142 -20.41 -0.47 10.60
N ILE A 143 -19.71 0.43 9.92
CA ILE A 143 -18.26 0.36 9.69
C ILE A 143 -17.48 0.76 10.93
N ALA A 144 -17.96 1.74 11.70
CA ALA A 144 -17.29 2.16 12.93
C ALA A 144 -17.47 1.13 14.08
N ILE A 145 -18.66 0.55 14.21
CA ILE A 145 -19.04 -0.30 15.35
C ILE A 145 -18.67 -1.77 15.14
N ALA A 146 -18.85 -2.34 13.94
CA ALA A 146 -18.58 -3.76 13.71
C ALA A 146 -17.13 -4.18 14.04
N PRO A 147 -16.08 -3.43 13.64
CA PRO A 147 -14.71 -3.70 14.08
C PRO A 147 -14.54 -3.67 15.58
N ALA A 148 -15.15 -2.68 16.23
CA ALA A 148 -15.09 -2.55 17.67
C ALA A 148 -15.70 -3.77 18.35
N ALA A 149 -16.91 -4.18 17.94
CA ALA A 149 -17.63 -5.30 18.51
C ALA A 149 -17.01 -6.68 18.23
N GLU A 150 -16.51 -6.91 17.01
CA GLU A 150 -16.09 -8.25 16.57
C GLU A 150 -14.59 -8.54 16.73
N LEU A 151 -13.75 -7.50 16.76
CA LEU A 151 -12.29 -7.64 16.85
C LEU A 151 -11.73 -6.99 18.12
N VAL A 152 -12.09 -5.74 18.38
CA VAL A 152 -11.43 -4.94 19.43
C VAL A 152 -11.90 -5.34 20.82
N LEU A 153 -13.22 -5.32 21.08
CA LEU A 153 -13.79 -5.60 22.40
C LEU A 153 -13.48 -7.04 22.89
N PRO A 154 -13.63 -8.11 22.09
CA PRO A 154 -13.30 -9.45 22.56
C PRO A 154 -11.82 -9.61 22.91
N LYS A 155 -10.93 -8.96 22.14
CA LYS A 155 -9.49 -8.98 22.44
C LYS A 155 -9.18 -8.13 23.68
N LEU A 156 -9.86 -7.01 23.85
CA LEU A 156 -9.78 -6.18 25.05
C LEU A 156 -10.18 -7.00 26.28
N ASP A 157 -11.36 -7.60 26.29
CA ASP A 157 -11.89 -8.42 27.38
C ASP A 157 -10.95 -9.60 27.72
N TYR A 158 -10.44 -10.28 26.69
CA TYR A 158 -9.43 -11.32 26.88
C TYR A 158 -8.17 -10.77 27.55
N CYS A 159 -7.61 -9.66 27.06
CA CYS A 159 -6.43 -9.05 27.65
C CYS A 159 -6.66 -8.57 29.09
N ILE A 160 -7.84 -8.01 29.40
CA ILE A 160 -8.25 -7.65 30.77
C ILE A 160 -8.24 -8.90 31.66
N SER A 161 -8.98 -9.95 31.25
CA SER A 161 -9.13 -11.18 32.02
C SER A 161 -7.79 -11.91 32.26
N ALA A 162 -6.89 -11.84 31.29
CA ALA A 162 -5.59 -12.49 31.33
C ALA A 162 -4.49 -11.61 31.95
N ASN A 163 -4.83 -10.37 32.36
CA ASN A 163 -3.88 -9.34 32.78
C ASN A 163 -2.70 -9.18 31.80
N LYS A 164 -3.01 -9.19 30.50
CA LYS A 164 -2.06 -9.05 29.39
C LYS A 164 -2.14 -7.65 28.82
N ARG A 165 -1.02 -7.18 28.26
CA ARG A 165 -0.98 -5.95 27.47
C ARG A 165 -1.86 -6.07 26.23
N LEU A 166 -2.38 -4.94 25.75
CA LEU A 166 -3.15 -4.93 24.52
C LEU A 166 -2.19 -4.96 23.33
N SER A 167 -2.10 -6.11 22.67
CA SER A 167 -1.42 -6.27 21.40
C SER A 167 -2.45 -6.63 20.33
N LEU A 168 -3.20 -5.65 19.82
CA LEU A 168 -4.09 -5.88 18.67
C LEU A 168 -3.30 -6.20 17.39
N TYR A 169 -2.01 -5.83 17.36
CA TYR A 169 -1.15 -5.87 16.18
C TYR A 169 0.02 -6.87 16.25
N GLY A 170 0.25 -7.48 17.42
CA GLY A 170 1.41 -8.35 17.66
C GLY A 170 1.18 -9.84 17.36
N ASP A 171 -0.07 -10.26 17.18
CA ASP A 171 -0.45 -11.68 17.00
C ASP A 171 -1.01 -11.99 15.59
N TRP A 172 -1.17 -10.98 14.72
CA TRP A 172 -1.55 -11.24 13.32
C TRP A 172 -0.29 -11.62 12.56
N GLU A 173 -0.36 -12.67 11.75
CA GLU A 173 0.77 -13.31 11.05
C GLU A 173 1.50 -12.40 10.03
N VAL A 174 1.28 -11.08 10.07
CA VAL A 174 1.85 -10.09 9.16
C VAL A 174 2.72 -9.09 9.94
N PRO A 175 3.99 -8.87 9.55
CA PRO A 175 4.92 -8.04 10.31
C PRO A 175 4.53 -6.55 10.41
N GLY A 176 4.40 -6.04 11.63
CA GLY A 176 4.98 -4.77 12.12
C GLY A 176 4.57 -3.40 11.54
N LYS A 177 3.76 -3.31 10.48
CA LYS A 177 3.33 -2.02 9.89
C LYS A 177 1.84 -1.71 10.14
N PRO A 178 1.46 -0.44 10.41
CA PRO A 178 0.06 -0.02 10.54
C PRO A 178 -0.82 -0.46 9.37
N THR A 179 -0.35 -0.26 8.14
CA THR A 179 -1.05 -0.60 6.88
C THR A 179 -1.39 -2.08 6.75
N SER A 180 -0.40 -2.96 6.96
CA SER A 180 -0.60 -4.42 6.96
C SER A 180 -1.68 -4.83 7.93
N ALA A 181 -1.69 -4.24 9.11
CA ALA A 181 -2.68 -4.55 10.10
C ALA A 181 -4.08 -4.00 9.74
N VAL A 182 -4.19 -2.80 9.15
CA VAL A 182 -5.48 -2.33 8.63
C VAL A 182 -6.04 -3.36 7.64
N VAL A 183 -5.23 -3.77 6.65
CA VAL A 183 -5.69 -4.74 5.63
C VAL A 183 -6.07 -6.07 6.28
N SER A 184 -5.26 -6.62 7.19
CA SER A 184 -5.60 -7.84 7.94
C SER A 184 -6.90 -7.71 8.74
N ALA A 185 -7.16 -6.53 9.34
CA ALA A 185 -8.40 -6.29 10.07
C ALA A 185 -9.61 -6.28 9.13
N LEU A 186 -9.52 -5.58 8.00
CA LEU A 186 -10.57 -5.53 6.99
C LEU A 186 -10.89 -6.94 6.47
N VAL A 187 -9.87 -7.76 6.26
CA VAL A 187 -9.98 -9.16 5.86
C VAL A 187 -10.69 -9.99 6.92
N ALA A 188 -10.28 -9.87 8.19
CA ALA A 188 -10.90 -10.58 9.30
C ALA A 188 -12.38 -10.19 9.47
N LEU A 189 -12.70 -8.91 9.29
CA LEU A 189 -14.07 -8.39 9.34
C LEU A 189 -14.91 -8.89 8.17
N THR A 190 -14.35 -8.92 6.97
CA THR A 190 -15.02 -9.49 5.80
C THR A 190 -15.29 -11.00 6.00
N GLY A 191 -14.44 -11.68 6.77
CA GLY A 191 -14.63 -13.09 7.14
C GLY A 191 -15.72 -13.33 8.19
N ARG A 192 -15.89 -12.42 9.17
CA ARG A 192 -16.77 -12.58 10.34
C ARG A 192 -18.10 -11.86 10.22
N SER A 193 -18.10 -10.69 9.59
CA SER A 193 -19.24 -9.79 9.50
C SER A 193 -19.83 -9.82 8.11
N ARG A 194 -21.13 -10.15 8.01
CA ARG A 194 -21.92 -9.92 6.78
C ARG A 194 -22.04 -8.43 6.44
N LEU A 195 -21.68 -7.53 7.36
CA LEU A 195 -21.94 -6.09 7.28
C LEU A 195 -21.01 -5.33 6.33
N LEU A 196 -19.75 -5.73 6.17
CA LEU A 196 -18.87 -5.12 5.16
C LEU A 196 -19.17 -5.61 3.74
N GLY A 197 -20.02 -6.62 3.61
CA GLY A 197 -20.07 -7.48 2.44
C GLY A 197 -20.81 -6.95 1.22
N LEU A 198 -21.47 -5.79 1.23
CA LEU A 198 -22.39 -5.45 0.13
C LEU A 198 -22.51 -3.97 -0.25
N VAL A 199 -21.99 -3.02 0.55
CA VAL A 199 -22.15 -1.60 0.25
C VAL A 199 -20.82 -0.91 0.40
N GLU A 200 -20.37 -0.30 -0.70
CA GLU A 200 -19.24 0.63 -0.65
C GLU A 200 -19.58 1.75 0.34
N PRO A 201 -18.67 2.06 1.30
CA PRO A 201 -18.92 3.15 2.23
C PRO A 201 -19.23 4.42 1.44
N LYS A 202 -20.31 5.12 1.79
CA LYS A 202 -20.64 6.45 1.27
C LYS A 202 -19.66 7.50 1.78
N TYR A 203 -19.11 7.30 2.98
CA TYR A 203 -18.21 8.24 3.63
C TYR A 203 -16.79 7.67 3.78
N PRO A 204 -15.75 8.52 3.73
CA PRO A 204 -14.38 8.10 3.94
C PRO A 204 -14.21 7.36 5.27
N THR A 205 -13.43 6.27 5.24
CA THR A 205 -13.12 5.48 6.44
C THR A 205 -11.65 5.60 6.78
N ARG A 206 -11.35 5.78 8.06
CA ARG A 206 -9.99 5.97 8.58
C ARG A 206 -9.71 5.01 9.72
N ALA A 207 -8.54 4.40 9.73
CA ALA A 207 -8.04 3.69 10.90
C ALA A 207 -7.20 4.65 11.75
N PHE A 208 -7.58 4.83 13.01
CA PHE A 208 -6.79 5.55 13.99
C PHE A 208 -5.95 4.56 14.79
N PHE A 209 -4.67 4.86 14.91
CA PHE A 209 -3.71 4.13 15.71
C PHE A 209 -3.26 5.01 16.87
N PHE A 210 -3.26 4.46 18.08
CA PHE A 210 -3.00 5.22 19.29
C PHE A 210 -2.08 4.48 20.26
N ALA A 211 -1.17 5.22 20.89
CA ALA A 211 -0.41 4.78 22.06
C ALA A 211 -0.64 5.74 23.24
N ASN A 212 -1.08 5.19 24.37
CA ASN A 212 -1.17 5.88 25.66
C ASN A 212 0.16 5.93 26.43
N ASP A 213 1.31 5.68 25.79
CA ASP A 213 2.63 5.82 26.43
C ASP A 213 3.01 7.30 26.54
N ASN A 214 2.83 7.93 27.71
CA ASN A 214 3.08 9.37 27.91
C ASN A 214 4.57 9.77 27.76
N ARG A 215 5.49 8.79 27.58
CA ARG A 215 6.89 9.04 27.20
C ARG A 215 7.05 9.31 25.71
N ASN A 216 6.25 8.63 24.89
CA ASN A 216 6.25 8.75 23.44
C ASN A 216 4.81 8.58 22.92
N PRO A 217 3.93 9.57 23.18
CA PRO A 217 2.56 9.50 22.72
C PRO A 217 2.57 9.44 21.20
N HIS A 218 1.80 8.50 20.65
CA HIS A 218 1.76 8.26 19.22
C HIS A 218 0.32 8.22 18.75
N VAL A 219 0.02 9.02 17.73
CA VAL A 219 -1.20 8.91 16.95
C VAL A 219 -0.79 8.84 15.49
N SER A 220 -1.28 7.83 14.78
CA SER A 220 -1.20 7.78 13.32
C SER A 220 -2.57 7.48 12.74
N VAL A 221 -2.79 7.95 11.52
CA VAL A 221 -4.04 7.79 10.79
C VAL A 221 -3.70 7.13 9.47
N VAL A 222 -4.48 6.11 9.11
CA VAL A 222 -4.38 5.43 7.82
C VAL A 222 -5.73 5.58 7.13
N GLU A 223 -5.74 6.25 5.98
CA GLU A 223 -6.92 6.35 5.13
C GLU A 223 -7.21 4.98 4.50
N ILE A 224 -8.49 4.62 4.38
CA ILE A 224 -8.91 3.36 3.78
C ILE A 224 -9.76 3.70 2.55
N PRO A 225 -9.29 3.38 1.33
CA PRO A 225 -10.08 3.57 0.13
C PRO A 225 -11.36 2.76 0.17
N ASN A 226 -12.47 3.35 -0.27
CA ASN A 226 -13.76 2.66 -0.31
C ASN A 226 -13.76 1.46 -1.28
N SER A 227 -12.96 1.55 -2.33
CA SER A 227 -12.70 0.47 -3.29
C SER A 227 -12.17 -0.81 -2.62
N MET A 228 -11.41 -0.69 -1.53
CA MET A 228 -10.88 -1.83 -0.78
C MET A 228 -11.97 -2.67 -0.12
N PHE A 229 -13.01 -2.02 0.43
CA PHE A 229 -14.16 -2.74 0.99
C PHE A 229 -14.88 -3.52 -0.10
N ARG A 230 -15.11 -2.89 -1.24
CA ARG A 230 -15.78 -3.51 -2.38
C ARG A 230 -14.99 -4.70 -2.94
N TYR A 231 -13.68 -4.53 -3.10
CA TYR A 231 -12.76 -5.59 -3.55
C TYR A 231 -12.80 -6.81 -2.61
N LEU A 232 -12.61 -6.60 -1.30
CA LEU A 232 -12.60 -7.70 -0.33
C LEU A 232 -13.96 -8.38 -0.24
N ALA A 233 -15.06 -7.62 -0.27
CA ALA A 233 -16.42 -8.15 -0.27
C ALA A 233 -16.69 -9.05 -1.49
N LYS A 234 -16.32 -8.60 -2.70
CA LYS A 234 -16.47 -9.41 -3.91
C LYS A 234 -15.56 -10.64 -3.89
N LEU A 235 -14.29 -10.48 -3.49
CA LEU A 235 -13.34 -11.59 -3.44
C LEU A 235 -13.80 -12.68 -2.47
N ARG A 236 -14.45 -12.30 -1.36
CA ARG A 236 -14.97 -13.22 -0.35
C ARG A 236 -16.02 -14.20 -0.88
N LEU A 237 -16.75 -13.84 -1.94
CA LEU A 237 -17.69 -14.71 -2.64
C LEU A 237 -16.97 -15.94 -3.24
N HIS A 238 -15.69 -15.80 -3.57
CA HIS A 238 -14.80 -16.86 -4.06
C HIS A 238 -13.90 -17.36 -2.90
N HIS A 239 -14.48 -18.10 -1.94
CA HIS A 239 -13.82 -18.43 -0.66
C HIS A 239 -12.40 -19.00 -0.78
N ASN A 240 -12.15 -19.90 -1.74
CA ASN A 240 -10.83 -20.50 -1.94
C ASN A 240 -9.81 -19.46 -2.43
N ARG A 241 -10.21 -18.59 -3.37
CA ARG A 241 -9.37 -17.50 -3.90
C ARG A 241 -9.10 -16.44 -2.85
N PHE A 242 -10.11 -16.09 -2.07
CA PHE A 242 -9.95 -15.23 -0.91
C PHE A 242 -8.88 -15.78 0.04
N ASN A 243 -9.02 -17.02 0.51
CA ASN A 243 -8.07 -17.62 1.45
C ASN A 243 -6.65 -17.71 0.87
N GLN A 244 -6.53 -18.05 -0.42
CA GLN A 244 -5.24 -18.08 -1.14
C GLN A 244 -4.60 -16.69 -1.16
N PHE A 245 -5.34 -15.67 -1.59
CA PHE A 245 -4.89 -14.28 -1.65
C PHE A 245 -4.41 -13.78 -0.28
N ILE A 246 -5.19 -14.02 0.78
CA ILE A 246 -4.83 -13.60 2.14
C ILE A 246 -3.53 -14.25 2.61
N ARG A 247 -3.43 -15.56 2.45
CA ARG A 247 -2.26 -16.34 2.90
C ARG A 247 -0.98 -15.93 2.17
N GLU A 248 -1.08 -15.61 0.88
CA GLU A 248 0.08 -15.44 0.02
C GLU A 248 0.48 -13.98 -0.21
N THR A 249 -0.47 -13.03 -0.18
CA THR A 249 -0.24 -11.63 -0.55
C THR A 249 -0.02 -10.72 0.66
N LEU A 250 -0.62 -10.98 1.82
CA LEU A 250 -0.47 -10.08 2.97
C LEU A 250 0.96 -10.06 3.54
N GLY A 251 1.70 -11.17 3.40
CA GLY A 251 3.10 -11.27 3.79
C GLY A 251 4.08 -10.64 2.79
N VAL A 252 3.61 -10.22 1.60
CA VAL A 252 4.47 -9.61 0.57
C VAL A 252 4.84 -8.19 1.00
N LYS A 253 6.13 -7.86 0.86
CA LYS A 253 6.64 -6.52 1.23
C LYS A 253 5.90 -5.45 0.42
N GLN A 254 5.44 -4.40 1.10
CA GLN A 254 4.72 -3.25 0.53
C GLN A 254 3.36 -3.55 -0.11
N SER A 255 2.87 -4.80 -0.17
CA SER A 255 1.56 -5.08 -0.81
C SER A 255 0.43 -4.29 -0.13
N CYS A 256 0.36 -4.35 1.20
CA CYS A 256 -0.67 -3.65 1.96
C CYS A 256 -0.55 -2.12 1.87
N ASP A 257 0.67 -1.58 1.76
CA ASP A 257 0.90 -0.14 1.55
C ASP A 257 0.29 0.27 0.20
N LEU A 258 0.64 -0.45 -0.87
CA LEU A 258 0.15 -0.21 -2.23
C LEU A 258 -1.37 -0.41 -2.37
N MET A 259 -1.96 -1.35 -1.63
CA MET A 259 -3.42 -1.56 -1.60
C MET A 259 -4.16 -0.34 -1.08
N LEU A 260 -3.66 0.25 0.01
CA LEU A 260 -4.27 1.45 0.61
C LEU A 260 -3.97 2.72 -0.20
N GLU A 261 -2.94 2.71 -1.04
CA GLU A 261 -2.64 3.77 -2.02
C GLU A 261 -3.39 3.61 -3.35
N GLU A 262 -4.24 2.59 -3.52
CA GLU A 262 -4.91 2.23 -4.79
C GLU A 262 -3.94 2.05 -5.97
N ARG A 263 -2.77 1.44 -5.70
CA ARG A 263 -1.71 1.22 -6.71
C ARG A 263 -1.62 -0.24 -7.16
N PRO A 264 -1.01 -0.53 -8.33
CA PRO A 264 -0.77 -1.90 -8.76
C PRO A 264 0.11 -2.67 -7.77
N ILE A 265 -0.40 -3.81 -7.29
CA ILE A 265 0.31 -4.70 -6.35
C ILE A 265 1.00 -5.87 -7.05
N VAL A 266 0.63 -6.12 -8.32
CA VAL A 266 0.96 -7.34 -9.06
C VAL A 266 2.46 -7.57 -9.15
N LYS A 267 3.25 -6.51 -9.40
CA LYS A 267 4.71 -6.57 -9.52
C LYS A 267 5.38 -7.17 -8.27
N GLN A 268 4.89 -6.82 -7.08
CA GLN A 268 5.43 -7.35 -5.83
C GLN A 268 4.99 -8.80 -5.57
N CYS A 269 3.89 -9.22 -6.19
CA CYS A 269 3.30 -10.53 -6.00
C CYS A 269 3.84 -11.58 -6.98
N VAL A 270 4.59 -11.18 -8.02
CA VAL A 270 5.30 -12.11 -8.92
C VAL A 270 6.67 -12.42 -8.33
N VAL A 271 6.84 -13.67 -7.89
CA VAL A 271 8.11 -14.16 -7.34
C VAL A 271 8.93 -14.80 -8.45
N TRP A 272 10.05 -14.16 -8.78
CA TRP A 272 11.03 -14.67 -9.73
C TRP A 272 12.12 -15.41 -8.97
N PRO A 273 12.17 -16.76 -9.02
CA PRO A 273 13.19 -17.51 -8.31
C PRO A 273 14.60 -17.23 -8.86
N GLU A 274 15.61 -17.37 -8.00
CA GLU A 274 17.02 -17.24 -8.38
C GLU A 274 17.53 -18.47 -9.14
N ASN A 275 16.95 -19.64 -8.84
CA ASN A 275 17.28 -20.90 -9.51
C ASN A 275 16.54 -20.98 -10.85
N ALA A 276 17.29 -21.27 -11.93
CA ALA A 276 16.75 -21.38 -13.28
C ALA A 276 15.66 -22.45 -13.43
N ASP A 277 15.67 -23.50 -12.59
CA ASP A 277 14.75 -24.64 -12.66
C ASP A 277 13.45 -24.43 -11.85
N SER A 278 13.33 -23.32 -11.11
CA SER A 278 12.13 -23.03 -10.35
C SER A 278 11.15 -22.19 -11.18
N ASN A 279 9.86 -22.52 -11.07
CA ASN A 279 8.81 -21.79 -11.76
C ASN A 279 8.60 -20.41 -11.14
N VAL A 280 8.28 -19.43 -11.99
CA VAL A 280 7.80 -18.12 -11.56
C VAL A 280 6.41 -18.31 -10.95
N VAL A 281 6.18 -17.71 -9.78
CA VAL A 281 4.93 -17.91 -9.03
C VAL A 281 4.23 -16.58 -8.78
N LEU A 282 2.96 -16.50 -9.12
CA LEU A 282 2.08 -15.42 -8.68
C LEU A 282 1.52 -15.74 -7.29
N LYS A 283 1.77 -14.85 -6.33
CA LYS A 283 1.17 -14.90 -5.00
C LYS A 283 -0.28 -14.40 -5.02
N GLY A 284 -1.20 -15.23 -4.54
CA GLY A 284 -2.61 -14.90 -4.35
C GLY A 284 -3.54 -15.24 -5.51
N GLY A 285 -3.02 -15.84 -6.59
CA GLY A 285 -3.80 -16.32 -7.73
C GLY A 285 -4.32 -15.22 -8.67
N TRP A 286 -4.43 -15.51 -9.96
CA TRP A 286 -4.76 -14.52 -10.99
C TRP A 286 -6.12 -13.85 -10.76
N TYR A 287 -7.15 -14.62 -10.42
CA TYR A 287 -8.51 -14.11 -10.24
C TYR A 287 -8.58 -12.95 -9.23
N ALA A 288 -7.85 -13.05 -8.11
CA ALA A 288 -7.82 -11.99 -7.11
C ALA A 288 -7.16 -10.70 -7.64
N HIS A 289 -6.08 -10.84 -8.43
CA HIS A 289 -5.44 -9.70 -9.09
C HIS A 289 -6.33 -9.08 -10.18
N ALA A 290 -7.03 -9.89 -10.98
CA ALA A 290 -7.98 -9.41 -11.97
C ALA A 290 -9.15 -8.64 -11.32
N LEU A 291 -9.68 -9.15 -10.20
CA LEU A 291 -10.70 -8.45 -9.43
C LEU A 291 -10.16 -7.15 -8.81
N TYR A 292 -8.90 -7.12 -8.38
CA TYR A 292 -8.24 -5.90 -7.88
C TYR A 292 -8.09 -4.85 -8.99
N MET A 293 -7.69 -5.28 -10.20
CA MET A 293 -7.65 -4.41 -11.40
C MET A 293 -9.01 -3.78 -11.66
N LYS A 294 -10.08 -4.56 -11.55
CA LYS A 294 -11.45 -4.09 -11.78
C LYS A 294 -11.92 -3.12 -10.70
N GLU A 295 -11.85 -3.52 -9.42
CA GLU A 295 -12.54 -2.82 -8.34
C GLU A 295 -11.73 -1.66 -7.76
N VAL A 296 -10.40 -1.82 -7.69
CA VAL A 296 -9.51 -0.83 -7.08
C VAL A 296 -8.91 0.07 -8.15
N LEU A 297 -8.33 -0.52 -9.20
CA LEU A 297 -7.68 0.24 -10.27
C LEU A 297 -8.64 0.72 -11.36
N ARG A 298 -9.91 0.30 -11.31
CA ARG A 298 -10.97 0.69 -12.25
C ARG A 298 -10.63 0.40 -13.71
N MET A 299 -9.85 -0.66 -13.95
CA MET A 299 -9.50 -1.10 -15.30
C MET A 299 -10.72 -1.68 -16.02
N GLN A 300 -10.76 -1.49 -17.34
CA GLN A 300 -11.85 -1.99 -18.17
C GLN A 300 -11.76 -3.52 -18.31
N ASN A 301 -12.91 -4.19 -18.46
CA ASN A 301 -12.97 -5.64 -18.67
C ASN A 301 -12.20 -6.07 -19.92
N ARG A 302 -12.21 -5.24 -20.97
CA ARG A 302 -11.43 -5.46 -22.20
C ARG A 302 -9.94 -5.58 -21.90
N TYR A 303 -9.39 -4.71 -21.06
CA TYR A 303 -7.98 -4.76 -20.66
C TYR A 303 -7.65 -6.08 -19.96
N ILE A 304 -8.46 -6.47 -18.97
CA ILE A 304 -8.25 -7.70 -18.19
C ILE A 304 -8.27 -8.93 -19.13
N LYS A 305 -9.26 -9.02 -20.03
CA LYS A 305 -9.35 -10.12 -21.00
C LYS A 305 -8.19 -10.15 -21.98
N THR A 306 -7.75 -9.00 -22.46
CA THR A 306 -6.57 -8.93 -23.33
C THR A 306 -5.33 -9.45 -22.62
N VAL A 307 -5.12 -9.11 -21.34
CA VAL A 307 -4.02 -9.70 -20.55
C VAL A 307 -4.15 -11.22 -20.50
N GLU A 308 -5.34 -11.76 -20.26
CA GLU A 308 -5.55 -13.20 -20.21
C GLU A 308 -5.28 -13.91 -21.53
N GLU A 309 -5.72 -13.32 -22.65
CA GLU A 309 -5.53 -13.88 -23.98
C GLU A 309 -4.05 -13.91 -24.39
N VAL A 310 -3.29 -12.88 -24.02
CA VAL A 310 -1.83 -12.87 -24.18
C VAL A 310 -1.18 -13.93 -23.28
N ALA A 311 -1.59 -14.01 -22.01
CA ALA A 311 -1.07 -14.98 -21.05
C ALA A 311 -1.30 -16.43 -21.51
N LEU A 312 -2.47 -16.74 -22.08
CA LEU A 312 -2.76 -18.06 -22.65
C LEU A 312 -1.88 -18.37 -23.86
N ARG A 313 -1.62 -17.41 -24.74
CA ARG A 313 -0.69 -17.61 -25.86
C ARG A 313 0.73 -17.88 -25.38
N ILE A 314 1.18 -17.20 -24.33
CA ILE A 314 2.47 -17.48 -23.68
C ILE A 314 2.45 -18.88 -23.05
N ALA A 315 1.41 -19.22 -22.30
CA ALA A 315 1.31 -20.53 -21.64
C ALA A 315 1.23 -21.69 -22.64
N ASN A 316 0.73 -21.45 -23.85
CA ASN A 316 0.60 -22.43 -24.93
C ASN A 316 1.77 -22.44 -25.93
N SER A 317 2.76 -21.55 -25.78
CA SER A 317 3.93 -21.55 -26.64
C SER A 317 4.83 -22.78 -26.36
N GLU A 318 5.69 -23.11 -27.32
CA GLU A 318 6.61 -24.25 -27.21
C GLU A 318 7.57 -24.10 -26.01
N ASP A 319 8.01 -22.87 -25.71
CA ASP A 319 8.87 -22.54 -24.56
C ASP A 319 8.24 -21.46 -23.68
N SER A 320 7.12 -21.81 -23.04
CA SER A 320 6.35 -20.90 -22.17
C SER A 320 7.18 -20.27 -21.04
N LEU A 321 8.16 -21.00 -20.48
CA LEU A 321 9.02 -20.50 -19.41
C LEU A 321 10.07 -19.51 -19.92
N ALA A 322 10.68 -19.74 -21.08
CA ALA A 322 11.60 -18.76 -21.67
C ALA A 322 10.88 -17.46 -22.06
N GLU A 323 9.68 -17.56 -22.66
CA GLU A 323 8.88 -16.38 -22.99
C GLU A 323 8.50 -15.60 -21.73
N LEU A 324 8.08 -16.26 -20.65
CA LEU A 324 7.81 -15.59 -19.37
C LEU A 324 9.08 -14.92 -18.79
N LYS A 325 10.22 -15.62 -18.78
CA LYS A 325 11.50 -15.09 -18.26
C LYS A 325 11.99 -13.89 -19.08
N SER A 326 11.71 -13.85 -20.38
CA SER A 326 12.08 -12.73 -21.23
C SER A 326 11.44 -11.40 -20.80
N ILE A 327 10.25 -11.45 -20.17
CA ILE A 327 9.58 -10.25 -19.61
C ILE A 327 10.42 -9.63 -18.48
N LYS A 328 11.02 -10.44 -17.61
CA LYS A 328 11.83 -9.96 -16.47
C LYS A 328 13.11 -9.25 -16.92
N ILE A 329 13.73 -9.76 -17.98
CA ILE A 329 15.04 -9.30 -18.47
C ILE A 329 14.88 -8.01 -19.29
N GLU A 330 13.71 -7.80 -19.90
CA GLU A 330 13.47 -6.65 -20.76
C GLU A 330 13.57 -5.33 -19.97
N ARG A 331 14.50 -4.46 -20.39
CA ARG A 331 14.68 -3.12 -19.80
C ARG A 331 13.73 -2.10 -20.42
N ARG A 332 13.21 -2.39 -21.61
CA ARG A 332 12.35 -1.48 -22.38
C ARG A 332 11.03 -2.17 -22.71
N PRO A 333 9.98 -1.92 -21.92
CA PRO A 333 8.71 -2.66 -22.04
C PRO A 333 8.12 -2.73 -23.45
N MET A 334 8.20 -1.63 -24.21
CA MET A 334 7.72 -1.58 -25.59
C MET A 334 8.49 -2.50 -26.54
N GLN A 335 9.78 -2.74 -26.32
CA GLN A 335 10.56 -3.65 -27.16
C GLN A 335 10.09 -5.10 -27.01
N TRP A 336 9.78 -5.53 -25.78
CA TRP A 336 9.17 -6.84 -25.56
C TRP A 336 7.81 -6.92 -26.22
N LEU A 337 6.98 -5.88 -26.12
CA LEU A 337 5.66 -5.86 -26.76
C LEU A 337 5.77 -5.96 -28.30
N HIS A 338 6.72 -5.26 -28.93
CA HIS A 338 6.98 -5.43 -30.36
C HIS A 338 7.44 -6.85 -30.72
N ARG A 339 8.30 -7.45 -29.89
CA ARG A 339 8.76 -8.84 -30.07
C ARG A 339 7.61 -9.83 -29.95
N ALA A 340 6.74 -9.63 -28.97
CA ALA A 340 5.53 -10.43 -28.79
C ALA A 340 4.59 -10.33 -30.00
N ILE A 341 4.49 -9.16 -30.64
CA ILE A 341 3.71 -8.99 -31.88
C ILE A 341 4.30 -9.80 -33.03
N ALA A 342 5.62 -9.74 -33.22
CA ALA A 342 6.29 -10.49 -34.26
C ALA A 342 6.22 -12.02 -34.04
N LYS A 343 6.27 -12.46 -32.78
CA LYS A 343 6.05 -13.87 -32.38
C LYS A 343 4.58 -14.31 -32.39
N SER A 344 3.64 -13.42 -32.75
CA SER A 344 2.20 -13.69 -32.69
C SER A 344 1.64 -14.02 -31.30
N LEU A 345 2.37 -13.66 -30.24
CA LEU A 345 1.92 -13.75 -28.85
C LEU A 345 1.02 -12.57 -28.46
N LEU A 346 1.10 -11.48 -29.21
CA LEU A 346 0.32 -10.25 -29.04
C LEU A 346 -0.13 -9.76 -30.42
N THR A 347 -1.32 -9.21 -30.54
CA THR A 347 -1.75 -8.48 -31.73
C THR A 347 -1.55 -6.98 -31.54
N ARG A 348 -1.48 -6.26 -32.65
CA ARG A 348 -1.38 -4.80 -32.63
C ARG A 348 -2.58 -4.15 -31.92
N ASP A 349 -3.79 -4.66 -32.13
CA ASP A 349 -4.99 -4.07 -31.52
C ASP A 349 -5.03 -4.34 -30.01
N GLU A 350 -4.50 -5.47 -29.56
CA GLU A 350 -4.32 -5.77 -28.14
C GLU A 350 -3.26 -4.88 -27.48
N LEU A 351 -2.16 -4.56 -28.19
CA LEU A 351 -1.19 -3.58 -27.71
C LEU A 351 -1.87 -2.23 -27.43
N TYR A 352 -2.78 -1.80 -28.30
CA TYR A 352 -3.49 -0.52 -28.14
C TYR A 352 -4.42 -0.50 -26.94
N VAL A 353 -4.95 -1.66 -26.55
CA VAL A 353 -5.73 -1.82 -25.31
C VAL A 353 -4.81 -1.76 -24.09
N LEU A 354 -3.67 -2.45 -24.15
CA LEU A 354 -2.76 -2.60 -23.01
C LEU A 354 -1.94 -1.34 -22.72
N VAL A 355 -1.56 -0.59 -23.76
CA VAL A 355 -0.71 0.59 -23.65
C VAL A 355 -1.28 1.68 -24.52
N PRO A 356 -2.35 2.38 -24.12
CA PRO A 356 -3.00 3.37 -24.97
C PRO A 356 -2.10 4.60 -25.21
N PRO A 357 -2.23 5.33 -26.34
CA PRO A 357 -1.23 6.34 -26.73
C PRO A 357 -1.13 7.53 -25.77
N ASN A 358 -2.19 7.80 -25.01
CA ASN A 358 -2.29 8.86 -24.02
C ASN A 358 -1.63 8.50 -22.67
N ASP A 359 -1.35 7.22 -22.43
CA ASP A 359 -0.72 6.75 -21.19
C ASP A 359 0.38 5.74 -21.49
N TYR A 360 1.37 6.17 -22.27
CA TYR A 360 2.52 5.34 -22.68
C TYR A 360 3.33 4.80 -21.48
N ARG A 361 3.17 5.39 -20.28
CA ARG A 361 3.84 4.94 -19.04
C ARG A 361 3.27 3.62 -18.52
N THR A 362 2.12 3.16 -19.01
CA THR A 362 1.51 1.87 -18.60
C THR A 362 2.21 0.64 -19.14
N ALA A 363 3.15 0.77 -20.09
CA ALA A 363 3.80 -0.40 -20.71
C ALA A 363 4.46 -1.34 -19.68
N SER A 364 5.12 -0.79 -18.65
CA SER A 364 5.69 -1.61 -17.57
C SER A 364 4.60 -2.32 -16.77
N THR A 365 3.51 -1.62 -16.46
CA THR A 365 2.38 -2.17 -15.72
C THR A 365 1.67 -3.27 -16.52
N ALA A 366 1.51 -3.08 -17.83
CA ALA A 366 0.99 -4.11 -18.73
C ALA A 366 1.86 -5.37 -18.70
N LEU A 367 3.19 -5.23 -18.77
CA LEU A 367 4.09 -6.37 -18.64
C LEU A 367 4.01 -7.05 -17.28
N ASP A 368 3.90 -6.30 -16.18
CA ASP A 368 3.75 -6.88 -14.84
C ASP A 368 2.47 -7.75 -14.75
N TYR A 369 1.37 -7.30 -15.35
CA TYR A 369 0.11 -8.06 -15.42
C TYR A 369 0.19 -9.27 -16.36
N ILE A 370 0.80 -9.13 -17.53
CA ILE A 370 1.02 -10.25 -18.47
C ILE A 370 1.88 -11.32 -17.80
N ALA A 371 2.98 -10.94 -17.15
CA ALA A 371 3.84 -11.87 -16.44
C ALA A 371 3.10 -12.61 -15.32
N ALA A 372 2.29 -11.89 -14.53
CA ALA A 372 1.50 -12.50 -13.47
C ALA A 372 0.46 -13.50 -13.99
N ALA A 373 -0.33 -13.10 -14.99
CA ALA A 373 -1.34 -13.95 -15.61
C ALA A 373 -0.69 -15.19 -16.24
N ALA A 374 0.41 -15.01 -16.99
CA ALA A 374 1.13 -16.10 -17.64
C ALA A 374 1.74 -17.07 -16.62
N ALA A 375 2.34 -16.54 -15.53
CA ALA A 375 2.89 -17.38 -14.45
C ALA A 375 1.82 -18.28 -13.83
N ASP A 376 0.64 -17.74 -13.54
CA ASP A 376 -0.45 -18.53 -12.94
C ASP A 376 -1.08 -19.51 -13.94
N ALA A 377 -1.22 -19.12 -15.21
CA ALA A 377 -1.72 -20.00 -16.28
C ALA A 377 -0.77 -21.19 -16.53
N ILE A 378 0.55 -20.94 -16.57
CA ILE A 378 1.58 -21.98 -16.71
C ILE A 378 1.55 -22.93 -15.51
N ARG A 379 1.45 -22.40 -14.29
CA ARG A 379 1.32 -23.22 -13.07
C ARG A 379 0.09 -24.11 -13.13
N CYS A 380 -1.10 -23.55 -13.40
CA CYS A 380 -2.34 -24.32 -13.47
C CYS A 380 -2.25 -25.42 -14.52
N ARG A 381 -1.67 -25.14 -15.68
CA ARG A 381 -1.44 -26.15 -16.73
C ARG A 381 -0.50 -27.27 -16.27
N ALA A 382 0.60 -26.93 -15.59
CA ALA A 382 1.54 -27.92 -15.06
C ALA A 382 0.94 -28.80 -13.97
N GLU A 383 0.03 -28.26 -13.16
CA GLU A 383 -0.65 -28.94 -12.06
C GLU A 383 -1.97 -29.61 -12.50
N ASN A 384 -2.34 -29.49 -13.79
CA ASN A 384 -3.62 -29.95 -14.35
C ASN A 384 -4.84 -29.39 -13.59
N GLU A 385 -4.75 -28.13 -13.18
CA GLU A 385 -5.81 -27.33 -12.58
C GLU A 385 -6.48 -26.42 -13.63
N ASP A 386 -7.77 -26.13 -13.44
CA ASP A 386 -8.47 -25.14 -14.27
C ASP A 386 -8.01 -23.72 -13.91
N TRP A 387 -7.54 -22.99 -14.92
CA TRP A 387 -7.18 -21.59 -14.76
C TRP A 387 -8.44 -20.72 -14.80
N GLU A 388 -8.79 -20.15 -13.63
CA GLU A 388 -10.01 -19.34 -13.46
C GLU A 388 -9.84 -17.96 -14.10
N ARG A 389 -10.66 -17.70 -15.12
CA ARG A 389 -10.65 -16.48 -15.92
C ARG A 389 -11.67 -15.46 -15.46
N TRP A 390 -11.48 -14.22 -15.87
CA TRP A 390 -12.41 -13.13 -15.65
C TRP A 390 -13.72 -13.34 -16.42
N GLU A 391 -14.81 -13.49 -15.67
CA GLU A 391 -16.11 -13.89 -16.23
C GLU A 391 -16.87 -12.75 -16.89
N GLU A 392 -16.74 -11.51 -16.41
CA GLU A 392 -17.55 -10.41 -16.93
C GLU A 392 -17.25 -10.15 -18.43
N PRO A 393 -18.27 -9.92 -19.28
CA PRO A 393 -18.04 -9.64 -20.69
C PRO A 393 -17.19 -8.38 -20.87
N ALA A 394 -16.38 -8.36 -21.93
CA ALA A 394 -15.79 -7.12 -22.40
C ALA A 394 -16.94 -6.29 -22.99
N SER A 395 -17.33 -5.22 -22.31
CA SER A 395 -18.22 -4.24 -22.92
C SER A 395 -17.43 -3.53 -24.03
N GLU A 396 -17.87 -3.69 -25.28
CA GLU A 396 -17.42 -2.87 -26.39
C GLU A 396 -18.01 -1.47 -26.20
N SER A 397 -17.24 -0.53 -25.66
CA SER A 397 -17.43 0.83 -26.13
C SER A 397 -16.48 1.01 -27.30
N ASP A 398 -17.02 0.94 -28.51
CA ASP A 398 -16.43 1.57 -29.68
C ASP A 398 -16.30 3.06 -29.38
N GLN A 399 -15.25 3.42 -28.67
CA GLN A 399 -14.74 4.78 -28.68
C GLN A 399 -14.00 4.95 -30.00
N ASP A 400 -14.18 6.12 -30.61
CA ASP A 400 -13.42 6.53 -31.79
C ASP A 400 -11.95 6.14 -31.61
N LYS A 401 -11.40 5.43 -32.61
CA LYS A 401 -9.99 5.03 -32.60
C LYS A 401 -9.12 6.26 -32.30
N HIS A 402 -8.16 6.10 -31.40
CA HIS A 402 -7.28 7.21 -31.02
C HIS A 402 -6.62 7.81 -32.29
N PRO A 403 -6.52 9.15 -32.43
CA PRO A 403 -6.01 9.79 -33.65
C PRO A 403 -4.62 9.31 -34.08
N ILE A 404 -3.73 9.00 -33.13
CA ILE A 404 -2.41 8.41 -33.41
C ILE A 404 -2.53 7.02 -34.04
N ILE A 405 -3.44 6.17 -33.55
CA ILE A 405 -3.66 4.83 -34.10
C ILE A 405 -4.15 4.95 -35.53
N GLN A 406 -5.15 5.82 -35.76
CA GLN A 406 -5.68 6.07 -37.10
C GLN A 406 -4.59 6.60 -38.05
N LEU A 407 -3.78 7.56 -37.60
CA LEU A 407 -2.65 8.09 -38.38
C LEU A 407 -1.66 6.99 -38.76
N VAL A 408 -1.31 6.12 -37.82
CA VAL A 408 -0.37 5.01 -38.04
C VAL A 408 -0.94 3.99 -39.02
N GLU A 409 -2.22 3.62 -38.90
CA GLU A 409 -2.88 2.71 -39.83
C GLU A 409 -2.95 3.30 -41.26
N GLU A 410 -3.43 4.53 -41.42
CA GLU A 410 -3.55 5.21 -42.71
C GLU A 410 -2.19 5.43 -43.39
N THR A 411 -1.16 5.75 -42.60
CA THR A 411 0.21 5.89 -43.11
C THR A 411 0.78 4.52 -43.48
N GLY A 412 0.57 3.53 -42.62
CA GLY A 412 0.99 2.16 -42.83
C GLY A 412 0.47 1.57 -44.13
N GLU A 413 -0.84 1.62 -44.38
CA GLU A 413 -1.42 1.08 -45.61
C GLU A 413 -0.90 1.78 -46.87
N ARG A 414 -0.66 3.10 -46.81
CA ARG A 414 -0.04 3.84 -47.92
C ARG A 414 1.40 3.42 -48.16
N LEU A 415 2.19 3.21 -47.10
CA LEU A 415 3.56 2.71 -47.21
C LEU A 415 3.63 1.35 -47.92
N PHE A 416 2.72 0.43 -47.60
CA PHE A 416 2.66 -0.87 -48.29
C PHE A 416 2.20 -0.75 -49.76
N SER A 417 1.52 0.34 -50.10
CA SER A 417 1.05 0.62 -51.46
C SER A 417 2.05 1.42 -52.31
N SER A 418 3.06 2.06 -51.71
CA SER A 418 3.91 3.06 -52.37
C SER A 418 5.18 2.50 -53.03
N GLY A 419 5.35 1.17 -53.09
CA GLY A 419 6.57 0.52 -53.60
C GLY A 419 7.82 0.74 -52.73
N TYR A 420 7.68 1.42 -51.58
CA TYR A 420 8.75 1.61 -50.62
C TYR A 420 8.94 0.34 -49.80
N ASP A 421 10.20 -0.04 -49.51
CA ASP A 421 10.51 -1.23 -48.73
C ASP A 421 10.17 -1.02 -47.23
N PRO A 422 9.11 -1.64 -46.69
CA PRO A 422 8.68 -1.41 -45.31
C PRO A 422 9.72 -1.93 -44.30
N LYS A 423 10.58 -2.89 -44.68
CA LYS A 423 11.66 -3.38 -43.82
C LYS A 423 12.74 -2.31 -43.58
N LYS A 424 13.00 -1.44 -44.56
CA LYS A 424 13.93 -0.31 -44.38
C LYS A 424 13.39 0.70 -43.37
N LEU A 425 12.10 1.00 -43.44
CA LEU A 425 11.46 1.89 -42.46
C LEU A 425 11.51 1.28 -41.06
N PHE A 426 11.11 0.01 -40.94
CA PHE A 426 11.16 -0.74 -39.69
C PHE A 426 12.55 -0.69 -39.03
N ASN A 427 13.59 -1.09 -39.78
CA ASN A 427 14.96 -1.09 -39.27
C ASN A 427 15.47 0.32 -38.94
N GLY A 428 15.08 1.32 -39.72
CA GLY A 428 15.39 2.71 -39.44
C GLY A 428 14.77 3.21 -38.13
N LEU A 429 13.47 2.97 -37.93
CA LEU A 429 12.75 3.42 -36.74
C LEU A 429 13.23 2.70 -35.48
N ARG A 430 13.50 1.39 -35.57
CA ARG A 430 14.01 0.58 -34.46
C ARG A 430 15.37 1.09 -33.95
N THR A 431 16.27 1.44 -34.86
CA THR A 431 17.63 1.89 -34.53
C THR A 431 17.72 3.37 -34.17
N ALA A 432 16.66 4.15 -34.40
CA ALA A 432 16.62 5.58 -34.12
C ALA A 432 16.45 5.88 -32.62
N ARG A 433 17.52 6.40 -31.99
CA ARG A 433 17.59 6.68 -30.54
C ARG A 433 17.03 8.04 -30.14
N GLY A 434 17.16 9.03 -31.02
CA GLY A 434 16.77 10.42 -30.77
C GLY A 434 15.74 10.94 -31.76
N GLU A 435 15.05 12.01 -31.37
CA GLU A 435 14.08 12.70 -32.23
C GLU A 435 14.65 13.02 -33.62
N THR A 436 15.87 13.55 -33.69
CA THR A 436 16.55 13.86 -34.97
C THR A 436 16.74 12.63 -35.85
N SER A 437 17.09 11.48 -35.26
CA SER A 437 17.24 10.23 -36.02
C SER A 437 15.89 9.69 -36.49
N ILE A 438 14.84 9.81 -35.66
CA ILE A 438 13.48 9.40 -36.03
C ILE A 438 12.98 10.28 -37.18
N ARG A 439 13.18 11.61 -37.10
CA ARG A 439 12.89 12.55 -38.19
C ARG A 439 13.62 12.18 -39.48
N ARG A 440 14.91 11.85 -39.40
CA ARG A 440 15.70 11.45 -40.57
C ARG A 440 15.15 10.20 -41.25
N VAL A 441 14.69 9.22 -40.48
CA VAL A 441 14.07 8.01 -41.04
C VAL A 441 12.79 8.35 -41.80
N TRP A 442 11.92 9.20 -41.22
CA TRP A 442 10.72 9.67 -41.88
C TRP A 442 10.99 10.56 -43.11
N LEU A 443 12.03 11.39 -43.08
CA LEU A 443 12.45 12.19 -44.23
C LEU A 443 12.85 11.31 -45.42
N ARG A 444 13.57 10.19 -45.18
CA ARG A 444 13.90 9.24 -46.26
C ARG A 444 12.66 8.57 -46.84
N ALA A 445 11.64 8.29 -46.02
CA ALA A 445 10.37 7.77 -46.50
C ALA A 445 9.63 8.81 -47.36
N LEU A 446 9.68 10.10 -46.97
CA LEU A 446 9.14 11.22 -47.74
C LEU A 446 9.89 11.40 -49.08
N GLU A 447 11.23 11.40 -49.07
CA GLU A 447 12.07 11.50 -50.27
C GLU A 447 11.82 10.34 -51.24
N GLY A 448 11.58 9.14 -50.71
CA GLY A 448 11.19 7.96 -51.48
C GLY A 448 9.75 7.97 -51.98
N GLY A 449 8.97 9.04 -51.74
CA GLY A 449 7.58 9.16 -52.16
C GLY A 449 6.59 8.28 -51.39
N ALA A 450 7.02 7.70 -50.27
CA ALA A 450 6.23 6.73 -49.52
C ALA A 450 5.15 7.37 -48.62
N ILE A 451 5.38 8.63 -48.23
CA ILE A 451 4.45 9.47 -47.48
C ILE A 451 4.46 10.89 -48.04
N GLY A 452 3.42 11.68 -47.78
CA GLY A 452 3.37 13.09 -48.15
C GLY A 452 3.92 14.02 -47.06
N TRP A 453 4.13 15.29 -47.41
CA TRP A 453 4.54 16.32 -46.44
C TRP A 453 3.54 16.52 -45.29
N ALA A 454 2.24 16.37 -45.59
CA ALA A 454 1.19 16.46 -44.57
C ALA A 454 1.32 15.34 -43.51
N ASP A 455 1.66 14.13 -43.94
CA ASP A 455 1.86 12.99 -43.05
C ASP A 455 3.12 13.17 -42.22
N PHE A 456 4.21 13.59 -42.87
CA PHE A 456 5.47 13.88 -42.18
C PHE A 456 5.25 14.84 -41.00
N LYS A 457 4.51 15.94 -41.20
CA LYS A 457 4.20 16.89 -40.11
C LYS A 457 3.38 16.28 -38.97
N LYS A 458 2.52 15.30 -39.27
CA LYS A 458 1.69 14.61 -38.25
C LYS A 458 2.48 13.52 -37.52
N LEU A 459 3.38 12.82 -38.22
CA LEU A 459 4.17 11.73 -37.66
C LEU A 459 5.34 12.23 -36.82
N VAL A 460 5.92 13.38 -37.21
CA VAL A 460 7.01 14.05 -36.50
C VAL A 460 6.70 15.54 -36.29
N PRO A 461 5.69 15.87 -35.45
CA PRO A 461 5.31 17.25 -35.18
C PRO A 461 6.47 18.07 -34.60
N PRO A 462 6.68 19.32 -35.03
CA PRO A 462 7.74 20.17 -34.48
C PRO A 462 7.43 20.55 -33.03
N GLY A 463 8.40 20.37 -32.13
CA GLY A 463 8.28 20.77 -30.72
C GLY A 463 7.48 19.82 -29.83
N ASP A 464 6.93 18.72 -30.36
CA ASP A 464 6.22 17.70 -29.59
C ASP A 464 7.01 16.38 -29.60
N GLN A 465 8.06 16.36 -28.79
CA GLN A 465 8.95 15.23 -28.64
C GLN A 465 8.19 13.96 -28.17
N PRO A 466 7.30 13.98 -27.16
CA PRO A 466 6.57 12.79 -26.72
C PRO A 466 5.80 12.10 -27.86
N THR A 467 5.06 12.87 -28.68
CA THR A 467 4.28 12.29 -29.79
C THR A 467 5.18 11.61 -30.82
N VAL A 468 6.38 12.13 -31.09
CA VAL A 468 7.35 11.51 -32.02
C VAL A 468 7.69 10.07 -31.58
N TYR A 469 7.92 9.85 -30.28
CA TYR A 469 8.25 8.53 -29.76
C TYR A 469 7.04 7.60 -29.75
N VAL A 470 5.86 8.10 -29.37
CA VAL A 470 4.62 7.31 -29.39
C VAL A 470 4.30 6.85 -30.82
N VAL A 471 4.32 7.77 -31.80
CA VAL A 471 4.10 7.43 -33.21
C VAL A 471 5.14 6.42 -33.70
N ARG A 472 6.42 6.60 -33.34
CA ARG A 472 7.49 5.65 -33.70
C ARG A 472 7.13 4.24 -33.23
N ASP A 473 6.81 4.06 -31.95
CA ASP A 473 6.58 2.72 -31.39
C ASP A 473 5.32 2.09 -31.94
N TYR A 474 4.26 2.87 -32.12
CA TYR A 474 3.04 2.38 -32.74
C TYR A 474 3.22 1.99 -34.21
N MET A 475 4.04 2.75 -34.95
CA MET A 475 4.43 2.37 -36.31
C MET A 475 5.29 1.11 -36.33
N ILE A 476 6.22 0.95 -35.38
CA ILE A 476 6.99 -0.29 -35.23
C ILE A 476 6.05 -1.47 -34.97
N ALA A 477 5.09 -1.32 -34.04
CA ALA A 477 4.09 -2.34 -33.76
C ALA A 477 3.24 -2.69 -35.00
N TYR A 478 2.80 -1.68 -35.75
CA TYR A 478 2.08 -1.87 -37.02
C TYR A 478 2.92 -2.66 -38.04
N LEU A 479 4.21 -2.30 -38.19
CA LEU A 479 5.12 -2.97 -39.11
C LEU A 479 5.44 -4.40 -38.65
N CYS A 480 5.62 -4.65 -37.35
CA CYS A 480 5.79 -6.00 -36.81
C CYS A 480 4.60 -6.90 -37.16
N ASP A 481 3.37 -6.38 -37.04
CA ASP A 481 2.15 -7.11 -37.33
C ASP A 481 2.02 -7.42 -38.84
N ARG A 482 2.28 -6.44 -39.70
CA ARG A 482 2.18 -6.58 -41.17
C ARG A 482 3.32 -7.37 -41.80
N LEU A 483 4.51 -7.35 -41.21
CA LEU A 483 5.70 -8.08 -41.67
C LEU A 483 5.89 -9.40 -40.92
N ARG A 484 4.85 -9.91 -40.24
CA ARG A 484 4.88 -11.23 -39.57
C ARG A 484 5.39 -12.32 -40.52
N GLY A 485 6.26 -13.18 -40.00
CA GLY A 485 6.94 -14.24 -40.76
C GLY A 485 8.09 -13.76 -41.66
N SER A 486 8.20 -12.45 -41.93
CA SER A 486 9.28 -11.86 -42.73
C SER A 486 10.38 -11.19 -41.90
N ILE A 487 10.15 -11.02 -40.59
CA ILE A 487 11.09 -10.48 -39.61
C ILE A 487 11.29 -11.56 -38.54
N GLY A 488 12.54 -11.93 -38.29
CA GLY A 488 12.88 -12.84 -37.20
C GLY A 488 12.71 -12.15 -35.83
N PRO A 489 12.20 -12.83 -34.78
CA PRO A 489 12.06 -12.22 -33.47
C PRO A 489 13.39 -11.74 -32.86
N GLU A 490 14.51 -12.37 -33.22
CA GLU A 490 15.86 -11.93 -32.85
C GLU A 490 16.28 -10.63 -33.57
N GLU A 491 15.70 -10.33 -34.74
CA GLU A 491 15.97 -9.06 -35.45
C GLU A 491 15.38 -7.83 -34.73
N ILE A 492 14.53 -8.06 -33.73
CA ILE A 492 13.93 -7.04 -32.87
C ILE A 492 14.87 -6.71 -31.70
N GLU A 493 15.72 -7.66 -31.31
CA GLU A 493 16.72 -7.45 -30.26
C GLU A 493 17.76 -6.42 -30.72
N GLU A 494 18.07 -5.47 -29.85
CA GLU A 494 19.08 -4.46 -30.11
C GLU A 494 20.46 -5.01 -29.73
N PRO A 495 21.52 -4.74 -30.52
CA PRO A 495 22.87 -5.14 -30.12
C PRO A 495 23.25 -4.47 -28.79
N GLU A 496 23.68 -5.28 -27.84
CA GLU A 496 24.22 -4.84 -26.55
C GLU A 496 25.56 -4.12 -26.76
N GLU A 497 25.57 -2.81 -27.05
CA GLU A 497 26.79 -2.01 -26.84
C GLU A 497 26.54 -0.51 -26.58
N VAL A 498 27.13 -0.07 -25.46
CA VAL A 498 27.41 1.29 -24.94
C VAL A 498 26.22 2.21 -24.68
N ILE A 499 25.69 2.09 -23.45
CA ILE A 499 24.83 3.08 -22.80
C ILE A 499 25.67 4.32 -22.47
N ALA A 500 25.71 5.29 -23.37
CA ALA A 500 25.96 6.68 -23.00
C ALA A 500 24.61 7.29 -22.62
N SER A 501 24.53 7.75 -21.37
CA SER A 501 23.46 8.53 -20.76
C SER A 501 22.61 9.32 -21.76
N THR A 502 21.42 8.79 -22.05
CA THR A 502 20.27 9.64 -22.32
C THR A 502 19.30 9.32 -21.21
N ASP A 503 19.60 9.89 -20.04
CA ASP A 503 18.58 10.18 -19.05
C ASP A 503 17.50 10.97 -19.78
N ILE A 504 16.41 10.29 -20.12
CA ILE A 504 15.13 10.96 -20.13
C ILE A 504 15.00 11.38 -18.68
N ASN A 505 15.25 12.67 -18.40
CA ASN A 505 14.98 13.27 -17.11
C ASN A 505 13.61 12.77 -16.67
N ILE A 506 13.62 11.88 -15.69
CA ILE A 506 12.48 11.55 -14.88
C ILE A 506 12.21 12.86 -14.15
N ILE A 507 11.37 13.70 -14.74
CA ILE A 507 10.73 14.79 -14.01
C ILE A 507 9.77 14.08 -13.05
N GLU A 508 10.29 13.69 -11.89
CA GLU A 508 9.53 13.66 -10.65
C GLU A 508 9.14 15.12 -10.38
N GLU A 509 8.09 15.60 -11.05
CA GLU A 509 7.34 16.74 -10.56
C GLU A 509 6.61 16.24 -9.32
N GLU A 510 7.29 16.30 -8.17
CA GLU A 510 6.62 16.54 -6.90
C GLU A 510 5.78 17.80 -7.09
N LYS A 511 4.49 17.62 -7.38
CA LYS A 511 3.52 18.67 -7.19
C LYS A 511 3.46 18.94 -5.69
N GLU A 512 4.31 19.85 -5.22
CA GLU A 512 4.03 20.63 -4.02
C GLU A 512 2.66 21.27 -4.21
N TRP A 513 1.69 20.75 -3.47
CA TRP A 513 0.39 21.39 -3.33
C TRP A 513 0.62 22.76 -2.69
N PRO A 514 0.07 23.86 -3.23
CA PRO A 514 0.09 25.12 -2.51
C PRO A 514 -0.71 24.93 -1.22
N THR A 515 -0.03 25.07 -0.09
CA THR A 515 -0.65 25.26 1.22
C THR A 515 -1.49 26.54 1.18
N LEU A 516 -2.77 26.37 0.92
CA LEU A 516 -3.78 27.32 1.36
C LEU A 516 -4.11 26.96 2.81
N PHE A 517 -3.41 27.59 3.76
CA PHE A 517 -3.92 28.26 4.96
C PHE A 517 -2.75 28.73 5.84
#